data_AF-A0A6G7C438-F1
#
_entry.id   AF-A0A6G7C438-F1
#
_cell.length_a   1.000
_cell.length_b   1.000
_cell.length_c   1.000
_cell.angle_alpha   90.00
_cell.angle_beta   90.00
_cell.angle_gamma   90.00
#
_symmetry.space_group_name_H-M   'P 1'
#
loop_
_entity.id
_entity.type
_entity.pdbx_description
1 polymer ?
#
loop_
_entity_poly.entity_id
_entity_poly.type
_entity_poly.pdbx_seq_one_letter_code
_entity_poly.pdbx_strand_id
1 'polypeptide(L)'
;MKRLLFLPVYMLVGSTILMGMSSCGDGAKKKAIRKEDSVQMGVSAIKDTAIAEKFPPLPINYDQTKVLKNLYVIDRAGVVLRQGADENAPALGKYPFGTKLDVIGEEGEWIAVMDRIQRDYKGANGEANDVTQWEKVYVAKSKLGKQDKITISPKDLNIIVSQTVNGKESYYEKGHPLDKYLFVELIDEQTFLAARNTVENYLIKDTLSYTKNGKILELPLANGKKLTFTDKDIDNELESSYSYMGHYDFLNAFAIAGNYWESADVRLFDRQDGHLIVECGDYPFFSADKKYLMTLHADPYESTGDLQVFHVKQGKVIPMISVSFKEWMPTWKEELMFWGKDGYIYTAANHVNGYWGEEGSLSERSQFIRIKLLKP
;
A
#
# COMPACT_ATOMS: atom_id res chain seq x y z
N MET A 1 26.59 -9.59 -38.88
CA MET A 1 26.28 -8.33 -38.16
C MET A 1 24.78 -8.28 -37.87
N LYS A 2 24.39 -8.28 -36.59
CA LYS A 2 23.07 -7.79 -36.11
C LYS A 2 23.31 -7.19 -34.72
N ARG A 3 22.73 -6.03 -34.42
CA ARG A 3 22.71 -5.46 -33.06
C ARG A 3 21.51 -6.05 -32.31
N LEU A 4 21.71 -6.47 -31.06
CA LEU A 4 20.62 -6.47 -30.09
C LEU A 4 20.73 -5.18 -29.26
N LEU A 5 19.61 -4.49 -29.11
CA LEU A 5 19.41 -3.51 -28.06
C LEU A 5 18.71 -4.24 -26.91
N PHE A 6 19.32 -4.22 -25.73
CA PHE A 6 18.63 -4.52 -24.48
C PHE A 6 18.33 -3.19 -23.80
N LEU A 7 17.04 -2.91 -23.57
CA LEU A 7 16.63 -1.99 -22.50
C LEU A 7 16.31 -2.84 -21.26
N PRO A 8 16.66 -2.40 -20.05
CA PRO A 8 16.06 -2.94 -18.84
C PRO A 8 14.59 -2.50 -18.77
N VAL A 9 13.73 -3.38 -18.26
CA VAL A 9 12.35 -3.03 -17.90
C VAL A 9 12.38 -2.48 -16.47
N TYR A 10 11.89 -1.25 -16.28
CA TYR A 10 11.41 -0.77 -15.00
C TYR A 10 9.88 -0.82 -15.04
N MET A 11 9.24 -1.29 -13.97
CA MET A 11 7.79 -1.18 -13.83
C MET A 11 7.45 0.15 -13.16
N LEU A 12 6.46 0.87 -13.71
CA LEU A 12 5.77 1.95 -13.01
C LEU A 12 4.67 1.33 -12.13
N VAL A 13 4.36 1.98 -11.01
CA VAL A 13 3.26 1.62 -10.11
C VAL A 13 2.20 2.73 -10.14
N GLY A 14 0.91 2.37 -10.04
CA GLY A 14 -0.21 3.19 -10.54
C GLY A 14 -1.26 3.65 -9.51
N SER A 15 -1.15 4.92 -9.10
CA SER A 15 -2.07 5.89 -8.45
C SER A 15 -3.63 5.79 -8.48
N THR A 16 -4.27 4.75 -9.02
CA THR A 16 -5.69 4.77 -9.41
C THR A 16 -6.72 4.96 -8.26
N ILE A 17 -7.52 6.05 -8.31
CA ILE A 17 -8.79 6.19 -7.56
C ILE A 17 -9.96 6.33 -8.55
N LEU A 18 -10.98 5.47 -8.47
CA LEU A 18 -12.17 5.58 -9.31
C LEU A 18 -13.28 6.44 -8.67
N MET A 19 -13.74 7.47 -9.39
CA MET A 19 -15.11 7.98 -9.28
C MET A 19 -15.98 7.37 -10.40
N GLY A 20 -17.15 6.84 -10.04
CA GLY A 20 -18.02 6.15 -10.99
C GLY A 20 -18.90 7.08 -11.83
N MET A 21 -19.18 6.68 -13.07
CA MET A 21 -20.24 7.27 -13.90
C MET A 21 -21.31 6.22 -14.23
N SER A 22 -22.56 6.52 -13.92
CA SER A 22 -23.72 5.69 -14.31
C SER A 22 -24.11 5.95 -15.76
N SER A 23 -24.43 4.89 -16.52
CA SER A 23 -24.98 4.99 -17.87
C SER A 23 -26.28 4.19 -17.96
N CYS A 24 -27.34 4.84 -18.45
CA CYS A 24 -28.64 4.22 -18.70
C CYS A 24 -28.83 3.98 -20.20
N GLY A 25 -29.27 2.78 -20.59
CA GLY A 25 -29.63 2.43 -21.96
C GLY A 25 -30.92 1.61 -22.01
N ASP A 26 -31.88 2.04 -22.83
CA ASP A 26 -33.22 1.46 -22.94
C ASP A 26 -33.30 0.44 -24.10
N GLY A 27 -34.19 -0.58 -24.04
CA GLY A 27 -34.02 -1.80 -24.87
C GLY A 27 -35.22 -2.70 -25.23
N ALA A 28 -36.44 -2.41 -24.75
CA ALA A 28 -37.75 -2.82 -25.29
C ALA A 28 -38.00 -4.14 -26.13
N LYS A 29 -38.89 -5.02 -25.59
CA LYS A 29 -40.05 -5.76 -26.23
C LYS A 29 -40.02 -7.28 -26.58
N LYS A 30 -40.93 -8.00 -25.87
CA LYS A 30 -42.05 -8.90 -26.35
C LYS A 30 -41.83 -10.38 -26.81
N LYS A 31 -42.46 -11.30 -26.02
CA LYS A 31 -43.53 -12.31 -26.36
C LYS A 31 -43.30 -13.37 -27.48
N ALA A 32 -43.81 -14.63 -27.42
CA ALA A 32 -44.85 -15.25 -26.57
C ALA A 32 -44.87 -16.82 -26.55
N ILE A 33 -45.45 -17.45 -25.50
CA ILE A 33 -46.55 -18.50 -25.45
C ILE A 33 -46.45 -19.73 -26.39
N ARG A 34 -46.68 -21.03 -26.04
CA ARG A 34 -47.38 -21.78 -24.92
C ARG A 34 -46.47 -22.98 -24.46
N LYS A 35 -46.81 -24.23 -24.02
CA LYS A 35 -48.02 -25.09 -23.81
C LYS A 35 -47.82 -26.17 -22.70
N GLU A 36 -48.93 -26.59 -22.08
CA GLU A 36 -49.28 -27.88 -21.42
C GLU A 36 -48.69 -29.19 -22.02
N ASP A 37 -48.70 -30.38 -21.39
CA ASP A 37 -48.97 -30.85 -20.00
C ASP A 37 -48.61 -32.35 -19.89
N SER A 38 -48.32 -32.88 -18.69
CA SER A 38 -48.63 -34.28 -18.31
C SER A 38 -48.65 -34.44 -16.78
N VAL A 39 -49.52 -35.31 -16.24
CA VAL A 39 -49.63 -35.60 -14.80
C VAL A 39 -49.60 -37.11 -14.55
N GLN A 40 -48.70 -37.58 -13.67
CA GLN A 40 -49.04 -38.62 -12.69
C GLN A 40 -48.06 -38.70 -11.51
N MET A 41 -48.50 -39.34 -10.43
CA MET A 41 -47.90 -39.29 -9.10
C MET A 41 -47.11 -40.57 -8.75
N GLY A 42 -46.04 -40.38 -7.98
CA GLY A 42 -45.90 -41.07 -6.70
C GLY A 42 -45.23 -42.45 -6.67
N VAL A 43 -43.96 -42.47 -6.25
CA VAL A 43 -43.39 -43.55 -5.44
C VAL A 43 -42.69 -42.92 -4.23
N SER A 44 -42.91 -43.49 -3.05
CA SER A 44 -42.46 -42.92 -1.77
C SER A 44 -40.95 -43.08 -1.53
N ALA A 45 -40.32 -42.06 -0.94
CA ALA A 45 -38.99 -42.16 -0.37
C ALA A 45 -38.86 -41.30 0.90
N ILE A 46 -39.48 -41.73 2.02
CA ILE A 46 -39.12 -41.20 3.34
C ILE A 46 -37.76 -41.80 3.71
N LYS A 47 -36.70 -41.04 3.49
CA LYS A 47 -35.49 -41.08 4.30
C LYS A 47 -35.24 -39.69 4.87
N ASP A 48 -36.12 -39.30 5.78
CA ASP A 48 -35.77 -38.28 6.74
C ASP A 48 -34.68 -38.85 7.66
N THR A 49 -33.45 -38.43 7.40
CA THR A 49 -32.31 -38.62 8.30
C THR A 49 -31.38 -37.42 8.15
N ALA A 50 -31.99 -36.23 8.04
CA ALA A 50 -31.26 -34.99 8.24
C ALA A 50 -30.89 -34.91 9.73
N ILE A 51 -29.73 -35.48 10.08
CA ILE A 51 -29.01 -35.04 11.26
C ILE A 51 -28.77 -33.55 11.03
N ALA A 52 -29.57 -32.70 11.68
CA ALA A 52 -29.35 -31.26 11.62
C ALA A 52 -27.92 -31.01 12.11
N GLU A 53 -27.04 -30.57 11.21
CA GLU A 53 -25.69 -30.19 11.59
C GLU A 53 -25.80 -29.17 12.73
N LYS A 54 -25.08 -29.39 13.83
CA LYS A 54 -25.17 -28.53 15.03
C LYS A 54 -24.95 -27.04 14.70
N PHE A 55 -24.25 -26.79 13.58
CA PHE A 55 -24.04 -25.47 13.00
C PHE A 55 -24.29 -25.59 11.48
N PRO A 56 -25.52 -25.36 10.98
CA PRO A 56 -25.78 -25.35 9.55
C PRO A 56 -25.19 -24.08 8.90
N PRO A 57 -25.06 -24.00 7.57
CA PRO A 57 -24.76 -22.74 6.88
C PRO A 57 -25.81 -21.67 7.22
N LEU A 58 -25.37 -20.41 7.33
CA LEU A 58 -26.23 -19.29 7.78
C LEU A 58 -26.31 -18.19 6.71
N PRO A 59 -26.92 -18.45 5.54
CA PRO A 59 -26.99 -17.48 4.45
C PRO A 59 -27.73 -16.20 4.86
N ILE A 60 -27.22 -15.06 4.39
CA ILE A 60 -27.77 -13.73 4.64
C ILE A 60 -27.92 -12.94 3.34
N ASN A 61 -28.93 -12.07 3.29
CA ASN A 61 -29.11 -11.14 2.17
C ASN A 61 -28.28 -9.88 2.43
N TYR A 62 -27.20 -9.69 1.67
CA TYR A 62 -26.29 -8.55 1.78
C TYR A 62 -27.02 -7.20 1.74
N ASP A 63 -27.90 -6.99 0.75
CA ASP A 63 -28.62 -5.73 0.53
C ASP A 63 -29.61 -5.38 1.67
N GLN A 64 -29.93 -6.34 2.53
CA GLN A 64 -30.83 -6.19 3.67
C GLN A 64 -30.10 -6.28 5.03
N THR A 65 -28.80 -6.63 5.04
CA THR A 65 -28.04 -6.85 6.28
C THR A 65 -27.34 -5.58 6.71
N LYS A 66 -27.87 -4.94 7.76
CA LYS A 66 -27.28 -3.73 8.33
C LYS A 66 -26.00 -4.05 9.10
N VAL A 67 -24.86 -3.52 8.63
CA VAL A 67 -23.64 -3.42 9.44
C VAL A 67 -23.89 -2.50 10.63
N LEU A 68 -23.62 -2.99 11.84
CA LEU A 68 -23.83 -2.28 13.10
C LEU A 68 -22.63 -1.41 13.48
N LYS A 69 -21.42 -1.89 13.17
CA LYS A 69 -20.12 -1.21 13.38
C LYS A 69 -19.01 -1.98 12.67
N ASN A 70 -17.86 -1.32 12.52
CA ASN A 70 -16.61 -2.00 12.19
C ASN A 70 -15.93 -2.50 13.48
N LEU A 71 -15.25 -3.64 13.42
CA LEU A 71 -14.21 -4.04 14.37
C LEU A 71 -13.00 -4.57 13.60
N TYR A 72 -11.84 -4.57 14.23
CA TYR A 72 -10.57 -5.01 13.63
C TYR A 72 -10.00 -6.19 14.40
N VAL A 73 -9.31 -7.10 13.72
CA VAL A 73 -8.61 -8.24 14.35
C VAL A 73 -7.34 -7.74 15.04
N ILE A 74 -7.34 -7.67 16.37
CA ILE A 74 -6.23 -7.11 17.15
C ILE A 74 -5.25 -8.18 17.67
N ASP A 75 -5.64 -9.46 17.59
CA ASP A 75 -4.74 -10.56 17.90
C ASP A 75 -3.73 -10.78 16.77
N ARG A 76 -2.43 -10.74 17.10
CA ARG A 76 -1.31 -10.97 16.16
C ARG A 76 -1.29 -12.38 15.58
N ALA A 77 -1.83 -13.37 16.29
CA ALA A 77 -2.02 -14.71 15.78
C ALA A 77 -3.28 -14.83 14.91
N GLY A 78 -4.10 -13.78 14.76
CA GLY A 78 -5.36 -13.76 14.03
C GLY A 78 -6.53 -14.40 14.80
N VAL A 79 -7.71 -14.37 14.18
CA VAL A 79 -8.94 -14.98 14.73
C VAL A 79 -9.49 -16.06 13.79
N VAL A 80 -9.89 -17.19 14.37
CA VAL A 80 -10.51 -18.30 13.64
C VAL A 80 -11.96 -17.93 13.32
N LEU A 81 -12.33 -18.08 12.06
CA LEU A 81 -13.69 -17.90 11.57
C LEU A 81 -14.49 -19.19 11.76
N ARG A 82 -15.69 -19.12 12.33
CA ARG A 82 -16.52 -20.29 12.64
C ARG A 82 -17.95 -20.20 12.10
N GLN A 83 -18.54 -21.36 11.86
CA GLN A 83 -19.93 -21.52 11.42
C GLN A 83 -20.97 -21.29 12.55
N GLY A 84 -20.53 -21.07 13.79
CA GLY A 84 -21.42 -20.88 14.95
C GLY A 84 -20.71 -20.27 16.16
N ALA A 85 -21.51 -19.73 17.09
CA ALA A 85 -21.08 -19.13 18.36
C ALA A 85 -20.65 -20.17 19.42
N ASP A 86 -19.75 -21.09 19.06
CA ASP A 86 -19.25 -22.18 19.91
C ASP A 86 -17.80 -22.51 19.52
N GLU A 87 -16.93 -22.78 20.50
CA GLU A 87 -15.54 -23.20 20.23
C GLU A 87 -15.43 -24.54 19.51
N ASN A 88 -16.51 -25.33 19.57
CA ASN A 88 -16.68 -26.61 18.87
C ASN A 88 -17.35 -26.46 17.49
N ALA A 89 -17.71 -25.23 17.07
CA ALA A 89 -18.26 -25.00 15.74
C ALA A 89 -17.18 -25.15 14.66
N PRO A 90 -17.50 -25.70 13.47
CA PRO A 90 -16.56 -25.85 12.36
C PRO A 90 -15.80 -24.55 12.07
N ALA A 91 -14.48 -24.67 11.99
CA ALA A 91 -13.62 -23.59 11.54
C ALA A 91 -13.67 -23.51 10.00
N LEU A 92 -14.08 -22.36 9.49
CA LEU A 92 -14.20 -22.10 8.05
C LEU A 92 -12.94 -21.47 7.46
N GLY A 93 -12.14 -20.81 8.30
CA GLY A 93 -10.99 -20.06 7.88
C GLY A 93 -10.41 -19.26 9.03
N LYS A 94 -9.66 -18.21 8.71
CA LYS A 94 -8.95 -17.41 9.70
C LYS A 94 -8.63 -16.03 9.15
N TYR A 95 -9.07 -14.98 9.84
CA TYR A 95 -8.66 -13.63 9.48
C TYR A 95 -7.27 -13.31 10.07
N PRO A 96 -6.36 -12.71 9.28
CA PRO A 96 -5.09 -12.20 9.78
C PRO A 96 -5.28 -10.98 10.70
N PHE A 97 -4.19 -10.55 11.34
CA PHE A 97 -4.15 -9.33 12.13
C PHE A 97 -4.47 -8.10 11.25
N GLY A 98 -5.28 -7.17 11.76
CA GLY A 98 -5.66 -5.94 11.08
C GLY A 98 -6.83 -6.03 10.10
N THR A 99 -7.38 -7.22 9.82
CA THR A 99 -8.59 -7.34 9.00
C THR A 99 -9.76 -6.55 9.63
N LYS A 100 -10.37 -5.65 8.84
CA LYS A 100 -11.62 -4.95 9.14
C LYS A 100 -12.78 -5.93 8.96
N LEU A 101 -13.69 -5.99 9.93
CA LEU A 101 -14.83 -6.89 9.96
C LEU A 101 -16.14 -6.11 10.15
N ASP A 102 -17.08 -6.37 9.25
CA ASP A 102 -18.43 -5.82 9.28
C ASP A 102 -19.28 -6.58 10.30
N VAL A 103 -19.48 -5.98 11.48
CA VAL A 103 -20.22 -6.60 12.58
C VAL A 103 -21.71 -6.46 12.34
N ILE A 104 -22.41 -7.60 12.31
CA ILE A 104 -23.86 -7.69 12.10
C ILE A 104 -24.62 -8.19 13.35
N GLY A 105 -23.91 -8.59 14.41
CA GLY A 105 -24.50 -8.95 15.70
C GLY A 105 -23.47 -9.29 16.78
N GLU A 106 -23.93 -9.47 18.02
CA GLU A 106 -23.13 -10.00 19.13
C GLU A 106 -23.92 -11.11 19.85
N GLU A 107 -23.28 -12.24 20.09
CA GLU A 107 -23.87 -13.44 20.70
C GLU A 107 -22.94 -13.92 21.84
N GLY A 108 -23.01 -13.22 22.97
CA GLY A 108 -22.15 -13.44 24.15
C GLY A 108 -20.69 -13.05 23.90
N GLU A 109 -19.79 -14.04 24.01
CA GLU A 109 -18.36 -13.92 23.71
C GLU A 109 -18.03 -14.02 22.21
N TRP A 110 -19.05 -14.11 21.36
CA TRP A 110 -18.89 -14.14 19.90
C TRP A 110 -19.42 -12.86 19.26
N ILE A 111 -18.70 -12.40 18.25
CA ILE A 111 -19.14 -11.37 17.33
C ILE A 111 -19.59 -12.07 16.04
N ALA A 112 -20.79 -11.75 15.58
CA ALA A 112 -21.30 -12.19 14.29
C ALA A 112 -20.91 -11.17 13.22
N VAL A 113 -20.28 -11.65 12.16
CA VAL A 113 -19.79 -10.85 11.03
C VAL A 113 -20.38 -11.38 9.71
N MET A 114 -20.45 -10.51 8.71
CA MET A 114 -20.84 -10.85 7.35
C MET A 114 -19.59 -11.20 6.53
N ASP A 115 -19.58 -12.38 5.90
CA ASP A 115 -18.49 -12.80 5.01
C ASP A 115 -19.00 -13.67 3.86
N ARG A 116 -18.19 -13.81 2.82
CA ARG A 116 -18.55 -14.49 1.57
C ARG A 116 -17.92 -15.89 1.51
N ILE A 117 -18.69 -16.89 1.95
CA ILE A 117 -18.23 -18.27 2.12
C ILE A 117 -18.46 -19.08 0.83
N GLN A 118 -17.42 -19.76 0.36
CA GLN A 118 -17.48 -20.78 -0.69
C GLN A 118 -17.72 -22.16 -0.06
N ARG A 119 -18.61 -22.97 -0.65
CA ARG A 119 -18.92 -24.33 -0.19
C ARG A 119 -19.17 -25.30 -1.35
N ASP A 120 -18.65 -26.51 -1.20
CA ASP A 120 -18.88 -27.64 -2.10
C ASP A 120 -20.29 -28.23 -1.87
N TYR A 121 -21.26 -27.90 -2.72
CA TYR A 121 -22.59 -28.52 -2.68
C TYR A 121 -22.66 -29.71 -3.64
N LYS A 122 -23.01 -30.88 -3.12
CA LYS A 122 -23.34 -32.05 -3.95
C LYS A 122 -24.80 -32.00 -4.36
N GLY A 123 -25.04 -31.82 -5.66
CA GLY A 123 -26.38 -31.87 -6.25
C GLY A 123 -26.98 -33.29 -6.17
N ALA A 124 -28.29 -33.40 -6.44
CA ALA A 124 -29.02 -34.66 -6.32
C ALA A 124 -28.45 -35.82 -7.19
N ASN A 125 -27.73 -35.48 -8.27
CA ASN A 125 -27.07 -36.43 -9.17
C ASN A 125 -25.61 -36.77 -8.77
N GLY A 126 -25.09 -36.21 -7.67
CA GLY A 126 -23.70 -36.37 -7.23
C GLY A 126 -22.69 -35.37 -7.83
N GLU A 127 -23.15 -34.48 -8.72
CA GLU A 127 -22.37 -33.36 -9.27
C GLU A 127 -21.94 -32.40 -8.15
N ALA A 128 -20.65 -32.06 -8.08
CA ALA A 128 -20.12 -31.04 -7.18
C ALA A 128 -20.31 -29.66 -7.80
N ASN A 129 -20.90 -28.73 -7.06
CA ASN A 129 -21.12 -27.34 -7.44
C ASN A 129 -20.61 -26.42 -6.33
N ASP A 130 -19.63 -25.59 -6.66
CA ASP A 130 -19.10 -24.57 -5.76
C ASP A 130 -20.09 -23.40 -5.67
N VAL A 131 -20.64 -23.16 -4.47
CA VAL A 131 -21.54 -22.02 -4.22
C VAL A 131 -20.86 -21.03 -3.29
N THR A 132 -20.72 -19.79 -3.76
CA THR A 132 -20.07 -18.69 -3.02
C THR A 132 -21.10 -17.62 -2.65
N GLN A 133 -21.59 -17.68 -1.42
CA GLN A 133 -22.70 -16.86 -0.90
C GLN A 133 -22.30 -16.03 0.33
N TRP A 134 -23.08 -15.02 0.67
CA TRP A 134 -22.92 -14.28 1.93
C TRP A 134 -23.51 -15.07 3.09
N GLU A 135 -22.76 -15.24 4.18
CA GLU A 135 -23.21 -15.91 5.41
C GLU A 135 -22.90 -15.10 6.68
N LYS A 136 -23.71 -15.32 7.71
CA LYS A 136 -23.40 -14.93 9.09
C LYS A 136 -22.42 -15.94 9.67
N VAL A 137 -21.23 -15.46 10.03
CA VAL A 137 -20.15 -16.27 10.59
C VAL A 137 -19.59 -15.62 11.85
N TYR A 138 -18.87 -16.38 12.66
CA TYR A 138 -18.57 -16.02 14.05
C TYR A 138 -17.08 -15.99 14.36
N VAL A 139 -16.69 -15.01 15.16
CA VAL A 139 -15.31 -14.78 15.64
C VAL A 139 -15.30 -14.42 17.12
N ALA A 140 -14.26 -14.84 17.85
CA ALA A 140 -14.16 -14.61 19.28
C ALA A 140 -13.95 -13.12 19.61
N LYS A 141 -14.84 -12.54 20.41
CA LYS A 141 -14.91 -11.12 20.75
C LYS A 141 -13.64 -10.59 21.41
N SER A 142 -12.99 -11.41 22.22
CA SER A 142 -11.72 -11.12 22.91
C SER A 142 -10.53 -10.89 21.98
N LYS A 143 -10.61 -11.29 20.70
CA LYS A 143 -9.57 -11.08 19.68
C LYS A 143 -9.80 -9.84 18.80
N LEU A 144 -10.88 -9.09 19.04
CA LEU A 144 -11.27 -7.91 18.25
C LEU A 144 -11.15 -6.61 19.05
N GLY A 145 -11.03 -5.49 18.33
CA GLY A 145 -10.96 -4.16 18.90
C GLY A 145 -11.20 -3.06 17.87
N LYS A 146 -10.84 -1.82 18.25
CA LYS A 146 -10.86 -0.66 17.34
C LYS A 146 -9.60 -0.62 16.49
N GLN A 147 -9.65 0.16 15.41
CA GLN A 147 -8.50 0.35 14.51
C GLN A 147 -7.24 0.84 15.23
N ASP A 148 -7.37 1.61 16.32
CA ASP A 148 -6.25 2.15 17.10
C ASP A 148 -5.46 1.13 17.96
N LYS A 149 -5.67 -0.15 17.71
CA LYS A 149 -4.85 -1.27 18.20
C LYS A 149 -4.03 -1.90 17.08
N ILE A 150 -4.33 -1.59 15.82
CA ILE A 150 -3.56 -1.99 14.65
C ILE A 150 -2.32 -1.10 14.58
N THR A 151 -1.23 -1.66 15.08
CA THR A 151 0.01 -0.98 15.46
C THR A 151 1.19 -1.73 14.83
N ILE A 152 2.35 -1.09 14.74
CA ILE A 152 3.61 -1.74 14.40
C ILE A 152 4.19 -2.39 15.68
N SER A 153 4.70 -3.61 15.58
CA SER A 153 5.51 -4.30 16.59
C SER A 153 6.97 -4.43 16.14
N PRO A 154 7.94 -4.63 17.05
CA PRO A 154 9.34 -4.84 16.67
C PRO A 154 9.61 -6.02 15.72
N LYS A 155 8.67 -6.99 15.62
CA LYS A 155 8.78 -8.14 14.69
C LYS A 155 8.41 -7.78 13.25
N ASP A 156 7.65 -6.69 13.07
CA ASP A 156 7.05 -6.28 11.80
C ASP A 156 8.05 -5.42 10.99
N LEU A 157 8.93 -4.72 11.70
CA LEU A 157 9.81 -3.66 11.19
C LEU A 157 10.81 -4.10 10.13
N ASN A 158 11.44 -5.26 10.32
CA ASN A 158 12.57 -5.75 9.53
C ASN A 158 12.15 -6.92 8.63
N ILE A 159 10.93 -6.88 8.08
CA ILE A 159 10.43 -7.85 7.12
C ILE A 159 10.22 -7.15 5.77
N ILE A 160 10.78 -7.71 4.70
CA ILE A 160 10.81 -7.11 3.36
C ILE A 160 10.19 -8.05 2.32
N VAL A 161 9.53 -7.49 1.30
CA VAL A 161 9.10 -8.25 0.11
C VAL A 161 10.03 -8.08 -1.09
N SER A 162 10.80 -7.00 -1.14
CA SER A 162 11.82 -6.78 -2.17
C SER A 162 13.14 -6.28 -1.57
N GLN A 163 14.25 -6.58 -2.24
CA GLN A 163 15.43 -5.72 -2.18
C GLN A 163 16.16 -5.69 -3.54
N THR A 164 16.76 -4.56 -3.88
CA THR A 164 17.70 -4.43 -5.00
C THR A 164 19.04 -3.91 -4.48
N VAL A 165 20.12 -4.65 -4.73
CA VAL A 165 21.49 -4.30 -4.34
C VAL A 165 22.41 -4.40 -5.56
N ASN A 166 23.20 -3.36 -5.83
CA ASN A 166 24.09 -3.30 -7.01
C ASN A 166 23.39 -3.61 -8.36
N GLY A 167 22.11 -3.25 -8.51
CA GLY A 167 21.30 -3.54 -9.70
C GLY A 167 20.83 -5.00 -9.81
N LYS A 168 21.02 -5.83 -8.78
CA LYS A 168 20.41 -7.15 -8.67
C LYS A 168 19.23 -7.12 -7.70
N GLU A 169 18.04 -7.38 -8.24
CA GLU A 169 16.80 -7.55 -7.49
C GLU A 169 16.69 -8.93 -6.81
N SER A 170 15.88 -9.03 -5.77
CA SER A 170 15.41 -10.28 -5.15
C SER A 170 14.04 -10.05 -4.49
N TYR A 171 13.06 -10.87 -4.87
CA TYR A 171 11.67 -10.79 -4.38
C TYR A 171 11.34 -11.93 -3.41
N TYR A 172 10.47 -11.64 -2.44
CA TYR A 172 10.13 -12.48 -1.29
C TYR A 172 8.64 -12.40 -0.97
N GLU A 173 7.80 -13.04 -1.79
CA GLU A 173 6.32 -13.18 -1.64
C GLU A 173 5.82 -13.29 -0.19
N LYS A 174 6.50 -14.11 0.64
CA LYS A 174 6.10 -14.44 2.02
C LYS A 174 6.76 -13.56 3.09
N GLY A 175 7.57 -12.58 2.68
CA GLY A 175 8.45 -11.80 3.53
C GLY A 175 9.81 -12.47 3.78
N HIS A 176 10.86 -11.67 3.90
CA HIS A 176 12.21 -12.10 4.29
C HIS A 176 12.74 -11.19 5.42
N PRO A 177 13.44 -11.71 6.43
CA PRO A 177 14.10 -10.87 7.43
C PRO A 177 15.23 -10.05 6.83
N LEU A 178 15.25 -8.75 7.13
CA LEU A 178 16.32 -7.84 6.73
C LEU A 178 17.49 -7.95 7.74
N ASP A 179 18.56 -8.64 7.35
CA ASP A 179 19.72 -8.93 8.21
C ASP A 179 20.98 -8.07 7.90
N LYS A 180 20.92 -7.24 6.86
CA LYS A 180 22.04 -6.47 6.29
C LYS A 180 21.62 -5.10 5.79
N TYR A 181 22.60 -4.22 5.60
CA TYR A 181 22.51 -2.84 5.09
C TYR A 181 21.70 -1.85 5.94
N LEU A 182 20.57 -2.27 6.50
CA LEU A 182 19.66 -1.45 7.30
C LEU A 182 19.23 -2.20 8.57
N PHE A 183 18.85 -1.44 9.60
CA PHE A 183 18.11 -1.96 10.75
C PHE A 183 17.07 -0.93 11.20
N VAL A 184 15.83 -1.37 11.35
CA VAL A 184 14.68 -0.53 11.72
C VAL A 184 14.27 -0.83 13.17
N GLU A 185 14.07 0.20 13.98
CA GLU A 185 13.60 0.08 15.37
C GLU A 185 12.50 1.11 15.69
N LEU A 186 11.54 0.72 16.54
CA LEU A 186 10.53 1.61 17.10
C LEU A 186 11.16 2.52 18.16
N ILE A 187 10.72 3.77 18.20
CA ILE A 187 11.11 4.79 19.17
C ILE A 187 9.87 5.51 19.72
N ASP A 188 10.03 6.19 20.86
CA ASP A 188 9.02 7.12 21.36
C ASP A 188 9.03 8.47 20.61
N GLU A 189 7.93 9.19 20.75
CA GLU A 189 7.73 10.52 20.16
C GLU A 189 8.76 11.53 20.68
N GLN A 190 9.17 11.45 21.95
CA GLN A 190 10.15 12.37 22.53
C GLN A 190 11.51 12.24 21.85
N THR A 191 11.95 11.01 21.56
CA THR A 191 13.17 10.68 20.83
C THR A 191 13.11 11.18 19.38
N PHE A 192 11.98 10.97 18.71
CA PHE A 192 11.74 11.46 17.36
C PHE A 192 11.78 13.00 17.28
N LEU A 193 11.05 13.69 18.16
CA LEU A 193 11.01 15.15 18.22
C LEU A 193 12.37 15.75 18.61
N ALA A 194 13.11 15.12 19.53
CA ALA A 194 14.46 15.55 19.89
C ALA A 194 15.42 15.45 18.69
N ALA A 195 15.37 14.36 17.93
CA ALA A 195 16.17 14.20 16.71
C ALA A 195 15.77 15.21 15.63
N ARG A 196 14.46 15.43 15.41
CA ARG A 196 13.93 16.37 14.41
C ARG A 196 14.44 17.80 14.63
N ASN A 197 14.55 18.23 15.88
CA ASN A 197 15.08 19.55 16.24
C ASN A 197 16.57 19.75 15.87
N THR A 198 17.27 18.71 15.40
CA THR A 198 18.68 18.78 14.96
C THR A 198 18.86 18.78 13.43
N VAL A 199 17.81 18.52 12.65
CA VAL A 199 17.87 18.33 11.20
C VAL A 199 18.46 19.54 10.48
N GLU A 200 19.20 19.29 9.39
CA GLU A 200 19.57 20.30 8.41
C GLU A 200 18.88 19.98 7.08
N ASN A 201 18.09 20.91 6.55
CA ASN A 201 17.65 20.82 5.16
C ASN A 201 18.67 21.55 4.28
N TYR A 202 19.22 20.85 3.28
CA TYR A 202 20.23 21.39 2.37
C TYR A 202 19.64 21.94 1.06
N LEU A 203 18.32 21.82 0.85
CA LEU A 203 17.64 22.36 -0.32
C LEU A 203 17.44 23.87 -0.14
N ILE A 204 18.13 24.65 -0.95
CA ILE A 204 17.90 26.10 -1.05
C ILE A 204 16.61 26.29 -1.84
N LYS A 205 15.47 26.41 -1.14
CA LYS A 205 14.12 26.58 -1.72
C LYS A 205 13.92 28.00 -2.30
N ASP A 206 14.69 28.36 -3.32
CA ASP A 206 14.59 29.64 -4.06
C ASP A 206 13.55 29.57 -5.20
N THR A 207 12.37 29.02 -4.93
CA THR A 207 11.38 28.62 -5.96
C THR A 207 10.90 29.76 -6.87
N LEU A 208 11.04 31.02 -6.44
CA LEU A 208 10.70 32.21 -7.22
C LEU A 208 11.78 32.65 -8.23
N SER A 209 13.00 32.07 -8.18
CA SER A 209 14.08 32.37 -9.13
C SER A 209 13.74 31.98 -10.56
N TYR A 210 12.98 30.89 -10.75
CA TYR A 210 12.66 30.30 -12.06
C TYR A 210 11.17 29.98 -12.18
N THR A 211 10.35 31.02 -12.34
CA THR A 211 8.91 30.87 -12.57
C THR A 211 8.61 30.26 -13.94
N LYS A 212 7.73 29.25 -13.98
CA LYS A 212 7.24 28.64 -15.22
C LYS A 212 6.49 29.66 -16.10
N ASN A 213 6.74 29.65 -17.41
CA ASN A 213 6.04 30.47 -18.40
C ASN A 213 5.05 29.60 -19.18
N GLY A 214 3.76 29.68 -18.83
CA GLY A 214 2.76 28.74 -19.33
C GLY A 214 3.11 27.31 -18.91
N LYS A 215 3.38 26.45 -19.90
CA LYS A 215 3.81 25.05 -19.69
C LYS A 215 5.33 24.85 -19.62
N ILE A 216 6.13 25.90 -19.80
CA ILE A 216 7.58 25.79 -20.02
C ILE A 216 8.34 26.29 -18.80
N LEU A 217 9.12 25.41 -18.17
CA LEU A 217 10.09 25.74 -17.14
C LEU A 217 11.49 25.74 -17.77
N GLU A 218 12.17 26.90 -17.75
CA GLU A 218 13.54 27.04 -18.23
C GLU A 218 14.49 27.38 -17.08
N LEU A 219 15.60 26.66 -16.99
CA LEU A 219 16.66 26.88 -16.00
C LEU A 219 17.96 27.27 -16.71
N PRO A 220 18.66 28.35 -16.29
CA PRO A 220 19.94 28.72 -16.87
C PRO A 220 21.04 27.76 -16.44
N LEU A 221 21.87 27.33 -17.38
CA LEU A 221 23.05 26.49 -17.12
C LEU A 221 24.32 27.34 -17.18
N ALA A 222 25.31 27.02 -16.36
CA ALA A 222 26.57 27.77 -16.30
C ALA A 222 27.40 27.67 -17.59
N ASN A 223 27.08 26.74 -18.51
CA ASN A 223 27.63 26.69 -19.87
C ASN A 223 26.92 27.64 -20.87
N GLY A 224 25.99 28.49 -20.41
CA GLY A 224 25.24 29.44 -21.23
C GLY A 224 24.05 28.85 -22.00
N LYS A 225 23.77 27.55 -21.87
CA LYS A 225 22.54 26.91 -22.38
C LYS A 225 21.40 27.04 -21.37
N LYS A 226 20.26 26.47 -21.71
CA LYS A 226 19.14 26.25 -20.80
C LYS A 226 18.85 24.75 -20.67
N LEU A 227 18.37 24.34 -19.50
CA LEU A 227 17.66 23.10 -19.30
C LEU A 227 16.16 23.43 -19.33
N THR A 228 15.39 22.71 -20.15
CA THR A 228 13.98 23.05 -20.41
C THR A 228 13.08 21.85 -20.16
N PHE A 229 12.04 22.06 -19.35
CA PHE A 229 10.94 21.13 -19.13
C PHE A 229 9.66 21.70 -19.72
N THR A 230 8.83 20.84 -20.28
CA THR A 230 7.55 21.22 -20.91
C THR A 230 6.46 20.30 -20.38
N ASP A 231 5.48 20.88 -19.69
CA ASP A 231 4.31 20.16 -19.22
C ASP A 231 3.49 19.62 -20.41
N LYS A 232 2.82 18.49 -20.18
CA LYS A 232 1.90 17.84 -21.12
C LYS A 232 0.58 17.58 -20.41
N ASP A 233 -0.29 18.56 -20.28
CA ASP A 233 -1.70 18.30 -20.01
C ASP A 233 -2.30 17.61 -21.24
N ILE A 234 -2.45 16.29 -21.11
CA ILE A 234 -3.17 15.35 -21.98
C ILE A 234 -4.03 14.53 -21.01
N ASP A 235 -5.31 14.37 -21.32
CA ASP A 235 -6.31 13.71 -20.46
C ASP A 235 -6.16 12.17 -20.53
N ASN A 236 -4.97 11.65 -20.19
CA ASN A 236 -4.58 10.24 -20.16
C ASN A 236 -3.21 10.02 -19.47
N GLU A 237 -2.74 8.76 -19.51
CA GLU A 237 -1.45 8.24 -19.03
C GLU A 237 -0.17 9.01 -19.45
N LEU A 238 -0.26 9.97 -20.38
CA LEU A 238 0.87 10.78 -20.84
C LEU A 238 0.96 12.16 -20.15
N GLU A 239 0.12 12.42 -19.14
CA GLU A 239 0.21 13.63 -18.34
C GLU A 239 1.60 13.78 -17.69
N SER A 240 2.15 14.99 -17.74
CA SER A 240 3.37 15.34 -16.98
C SER A 240 3.42 16.82 -16.66
N SER A 241 3.80 17.18 -15.44
CA SER A 241 4.05 18.58 -15.03
C SER A 241 5.29 18.70 -14.14
N TYR A 242 6.10 19.74 -14.38
CA TYR A 242 7.42 19.90 -13.77
C TYR A 242 7.53 21.17 -12.94
N SER A 243 8.05 21.06 -11.71
CA SER A 243 8.12 22.17 -10.75
C SER A 243 9.53 22.31 -10.17
N TYR A 244 10.08 23.52 -10.23
CA TYR A 244 11.38 23.83 -9.62
C TYR A 244 11.26 23.89 -8.09
N MET A 245 11.99 23.02 -7.39
CA MET A 245 11.94 22.93 -5.91
C MET A 245 12.99 23.79 -5.22
N GLY A 246 14.08 24.13 -5.93
CA GLY A 246 15.28 24.74 -5.36
C GLY A 246 16.56 24.08 -5.87
N HIS A 247 17.68 24.34 -5.19
CA HIS A 247 18.99 23.80 -5.55
C HIS A 247 19.85 23.32 -4.37
N TYR A 248 20.85 22.50 -4.69
CA TYR A 248 21.84 21.93 -3.78
C TYR A 248 23.25 22.37 -4.21
N ASP A 249 23.80 23.40 -3.58
CA ASP A 249 25.14 23.92 -3.92
C ASP A 249 26.25 22.88 -3.80
N PHE A 250 26.20 22.00 -2.80
CA PHE A 250 27.22 20.97 -2.56
C PHE A 250 27.23 19.84 -3.61
N LEU A 251 26.20 19.75 -4.46
CA LEU A 251 26.14 18.88 -5.63
C LEU A 251 26.24 19.65 -6.95
N ASN A 252 26.27 20.99 -6.92
CA ASN A 252 25.99 21.83 -8.08
C ASN A 252 24.66 21.46 -8.78
N ALA A 253 23.62 21.08 -8.05
CA ALA A 253 22.42 20.48 -8.63
C ALA A 253 21.15 21.36 -8.50
N PHE A 254 20.32 21.41 -9.53
CA PHE A 254 18.90 21.81 -9.43
C PHE A 254 18.05 20.61 -9.00
N ALA A 255 16.97 20.84 -8.24
CA ALA A 255 15.98 19.84 -7.86
C ALA A 255 14.62 20.14 -8.50
N ILE A 256 14.08 19.15 -9.22
CA ILE A 256 12.85 19.27 -10.02
C ILE A 256 11.87 18.19 -9.57
N ALA A 257 10.70 18.57 -9.09
CA ALA A 257 9.59 17.65 -8.90
C ALA A 257 8.90 17.42 -10.24
N GLY A 258 8.70 16.16 -10.61
CA GLY A 258 7.81 15.74 -11.68
C GLY A 258 6.55 15.10 -11.10
N ASN A 259 5.40 15.44 -11.68
CA ASN A 259 4.12 14.80 -11.38
C ASN A 259 3.57 14.28 -12.70
N TYR A 260 3.07 13.04 -12.71
CA TYR A 260 2.61 12.35 -13.91
C TYR A 260 1.21 11.80 -13.66
N TRP A 261 0.62 11.15 -14.66
CA TRP A 261 -0.47 10.23 -14.37
C TRP A 261 0.00 9.21 -13.33
N GLU A 262 -0.75 9.13 -12.22
CA GLU A 262 -0.62 8.11 -11.18
C GLU A 262 0.71 8.02 -10.39
N SER A 263 1.72 8.84 -10.70
CA SER A 263 3.07 8.75 -10.13
C SER A 263 3.77 10.12 -10.03
N ALA A 264 4.84 10.21 -9.24
CA ALA A 264 5.66 11.41 -9.08
C ALA A 264 7.15 11.04 -8.93
N ASP A 265 8.05 12.00 -9.17
CA ASP A 265 9.49 11.87 -8.90
C ASP A 265 10.14 13.20 -8.50
N VAL A 266 11.37 13.10 -7.97
CA VAL A 266 12.29 14.23 -7.84
C VAL A 266 13.57 13.93 -8.59
N ARG A 267 13.88 14.75 -9.61
CA ARG A 267 15.09 14.62 -10.42
C ARG A 267 16.11 15.69 -10.05
N LEU A 268 17.37 15.27 -9.90
CA LEU A 268 18.51 16.16 -9.65
C LEU A 268 19.32 16.33 -10.94
N PHE A 269 19.56 17.56 -11.38
CA PHE A 269 20.29 17.89 -12.62
C PHE A 269 21.47 18.83 -12.35
N ASP A 270 22.61 18.60 -12.99
CA ASP A 270 23.80 19.44 -12.82
C ASP A 270 23.59 20.84 -13.45
N ARG A 271 23.83 21.89 -12.67
CA ARG A 271 23.70 23.31 -13.06
C ARG A 271 24.75 23.73 -14.09
N GLN A 272 25.81 22.97 -14.30
CA GLN A 272 26.86 23.25 -15.28
C GLN A 272 26.41 22.95 -16.71
N ASP A 273 25.72 21.82 -16.94
CA ASP A 273 25.39 21.36 -18.29
C ASP A 273 24.03 20.68 -18.48
N GLY A 274 23.28 20.45 -17.40
CA GLY A 274 21.92 19.92 -17.41
C GLY A 274 21.83 18.39 -17.45
N HIS A 275 22.93 17.65 -17.24
CA HIS A 275 22.83 16.19 -17.16
C HIS A 275 22.08 15.72 -15.90
N LEU A 276 21.33 14.62 -16.02
CA LEU A 276 20.66 13.98 -14.89
C LEU A 276 21.71 13.31 -13.98
N ILE A 277 21.72 13.70 -12.71
CA ILE A 277 22.57 13.11 -11.66
C ILE A 277 21.88 11.89 -11.05
N VAL A 278 20.59 12.00 -10.73
CA VAL A 278 19.76 10.93 -10.18
C VAL A 278 18.26 11.25 -10.35
N GLU A 279 17.47 10.20 -10.53
CA GLU A 279 16.01 10.20 -10.40
C GLU A 279 15.66 9.55 -9.06
N CYS A 280 14.90 10.25 -8.23
CA CYS A 280 14.52 9.86 -6.87
C CYS A 280 13.01 9.62 -6.86
N GLY A 281 12.55 8.45 -6.38
CA GLY A 281 11.11 8.12 -6.35
C GLY A 281 10.24 8.98 -5.42
N ASP A 282 10.86 9.77 -4.54
CA ASP A 282 10.20 10.77 -3.68
C ASP A 282 11.26 11.81 -3.25
N TYR A 283 10.91 12.72 -2.33
CA TYR A 283 11.76 13.77 -1.79
C TYR A 283 13.14 13.24 -1.32
N PRO A 284 14.25 13.79 -1.81
CA PRO A 284 15.59 13.32 -1.47
C PRO A 284 16.08 13.92 -0.14
N PHE A 285 16.18 13.10 0.90
CA PHE A 285 16.75 13.49 2.19
C PHE A 285 18.23 13.11 2.26
N PHE A 286 19.10 14.06 2.62
CA PHE A 286 20.55 13.84 2.70
C PHE A 286 21.02 13.64 4.13
N SER A 287 21.95 12.69 4.28
CA SER A 287 22.78 12.54 5.49
C SER A 287 23.54 13.81 5.87
N ALA A 288 23.72 14.05 7.17
CA ALA A 288 24.41 15.23 7.69
C ALA A 288 25.88 15.34 7.24
N ASP A 289 26.53 14.21 6.91
CA ASP A 289 27.89 14.17 6.36
C ASP A 289 27.96 14.22 4.83
N LYS A 290 26.78 14.30 4.18
CA LYS A 290 26.55 14.40 2.72
C LYS A 290 27.15 13.25 1.91
N LYS A 291 27.39 12.08 2.52
CA LYS A 291 27.86 10.86 1.83
C LYS A 291 26.73 9.93 1.37
N TYR A 292 25.50 10.22 1.77
CA TYR A 292 24.29 9.45 1.45
C TYR A 292 23.09 10.35 1.16
N LEU A 293 22.25 9.88 0.24
CA LEU A 293 20.90 10.35 -0.07
C LEU A 293 19.94 9.18 0.19
N MET A 294 18.74 9.47 0.69
CA MET A 294 17.62 8.50 0.75
C MET A 294 16.34 9.07 0.15
N THR A 295 15.48 8.19 -0.34
CA THR A 295 14.04 8.41 -0.53
C THR A 295 13.27 7.39 0.31
N LEU A 296 12.05 7.74 0.72
CA LEU A 296 11.18 6.87 1.49
C LEU A 296 9.74 7.30 1.22
N HIS A 297 8.92 6.36 0.74
CA HIS A 297 7.53 6.60 0.39
C HIS A 297 6.65 5.40 0.73
N ALA A 298 5.33 5.58 0.67
CA ALA A 298 4.37 4.50 0.81
C ALA A 298 3.84 4.11 -0.58
N ASP A 299 3.96 2.84 -0.95
CA ASP A 299 3.27 2.25 -2.09
C ASP A 299 1.92 1.68 -1.60
N PRO A 300 0.77 2.29 -1.96
CA PRO A 300 -0.52 1.81 -1.51
C PRO A 300 -1.08 0.62 -2.32
N TYR A 301 -0.45 0.23 -3.43
CA TYR A 301 -0.87 -0.90 -4.28
C TYR A 301 -0.25 -2.20 -3.80
N GLU A 302 1.07 -2.23 -3.64
CA GLU A 302 1.78 -3.34 -2.99
C GLU A 302 1.62 -3.31 -1.46
N SER A 303 1.13 -2.18 -0.91
CA SER A 303 1.03 -1.91 0.53
C SER A 303 2.39 -2.00 1.24
N THR A 304 3.42 -1.34 0.68
CA THR A 304 4.79 -1.40 1.18
C THR A 304 5.38 -0.03 1.53
N GLY A 305 6.27 -0.01 2.52
CA GLY A 305 7.15 1.13 2.76
C GLY A 305 8.39 1.03 1.90
N ASP A 306 8.54 1.88 0.89
CA ASP A 306 9.60 1.75 -0.13
C ASP A 306 10.70 2.78 0.05
N LEU A 307 11.88 2.27 0.39
CA LEU A 307 13.08 3.03 0.75
C LEU A 307 14.19 2.79 -0.27
N GLN A 308 14.79 3.88 -0.76
CA GLN A 308 15.99 3.83 -1.60
C GLN A 308 17.12 4.57 -0.89
N VAL A 309 18.34 4.03 -0.90
CA VAL A 309 19.55 4.66 -0.37
C VAL A 309 20.63 4.67 -1.44
N PHE A 310 21.31 5.80 -1.56
CA PHE A 310 22.34 6.07 -2.54
C PHE A 310 23.60 6.58 -1.86
N HIS A 311 24.76 6.21 -2.39
CA HIS A 311 26.03 6.86 -2.08
C HIS A 311 26.18 8.17 -2.86
N VAL A 312 26.61 9.21 -2.14
CA VAL A 312 26.95 10.53 -2.70
C VAL A 312 28.47 10.69 -2.68
N LYS A 313 29.10 10.77 -3.87
CA LYS A 313 30.56 10.82 -4.04
C LYS A 313 30.94 11.69 -5.23
N GLN A 314 31.66 12.79 -4.98
CA GLN A 314 32.23 13.67 -6.03
C GLN A 314 31.19 14.14 -7.08
N GLY A 315 30.07 14.71 -6.62
CA GLY A 315 28.95 15.15 -7.47
C GLY A 315 28.06 14.02 -8.00
N LYS A 316 28.48 12.76 -7.92
CA LYS A 316 27.70 11.61 -8.37
C LYS A 316 26.87 11.03 -7.24
N VAL A 317 25.67 10.60 -7.59
CA VAL A 317 24.77 9.80 -6.74
C VAL A 317 24.69 8.40 -7.35
N ILE A 318 24.87 7.36 -6.53
CA ILE A 318 25.03 5.96 -6.98
C ILE A 318 24.13 5.07 -6.11
N PRO A 319 23.19 4.29 -6.67
CA PRO A 319 22.35 3.38 -5.89
C PRO A 319 23.17 2.43 -5.03
N MET A 320 22.81 2.33 -3.75
CA MET A 320 23.40 1.38 -2.79
C MET A 320 22.43 0.22 -2.53
N ILE A 321 21.20 0.55 -2.14
CA ILE A 321 20.13 -0.43 -1.90
C ILE A 321 18.75 0.21 -2.08
N SER A 322 17.80 -0.54 -2.64
CA SER A 322 16.36 -0.29 -2.54
C SER A 322 15.68 -1.43 -1.77
N VAL A 323 14.65 -1.15 -0.97
CA VAL A 323 13.94 -2.11 -0.11
C VAL A 323 12.45 -1.76 -0.03
N SER A 324 11.58 -2.76 -0.25
CA SER A 324 10.14 -2.66 0.03
C SER A 324 9.79 -3.39 1.33
N PHE A 325 9.43 -2.65 2.37
CA PHE A 325 9.06 -3.16 3.70
C PHE A 325 7.61 -3.66 3.72
N LYS A 326 7.39 -4.85 4.31
CA LYS A 326 6.16 -5.65 4.13
C LYS A 326 4.98 -5.27 5.03
N GLU A 327 5.25 -4.92 6.28
CA GLU A 327 4.21 -4.85 7.33
C GLU A 327 3.91 -3.40 7.77
N TRP A 328 4.68 -2.42 7.27
CA TRP A 328 4.52 -0.99 7.60
C TRP A 328 4.76 -0.09 6.39
N MET A 329 4.08 1.06 6.39
CA MET A 329 4.24 2.17 5.43
C MET A 329 4.64 3.46 6.17
N PRO A 330 5.54 4.29 5.62
CA PRO A 330 5.84 5.61 6.17
C PRO A 330 4.66 6.58 5.93
N THR A 331 4.66 7.71 6.63
CA THR A 331 3.74 8.80 6.34
C THR A 331 4.16 9.55 5.07
N TRP A 332 3.16 10.09 4.35
CA TRP A 332 3.33 10.98 3.19
C TRP A 332 3.83 12.40 3.53
N LYS A 333 3.95 12.72 4.82
CA LYS A 333 4.28 14.06 5.32
C LYS A 333 5.79 14.30 5.34
N GLU A 334 6.30 15.12 4.41
CA GLU A 334 7.72 15.52 4.33
C GLU A 334 8.28 15.94 5.71
N GLU A 335 7.53 16.70 6.50
CA GLU A 335 7.99 17.26 7.80
C GLU A 335 8.10 16.23 8.94
N LEU A 336 7.70 14.99 8.66
CA LEU A 336 7.85 13.84 9.53
C LEU A 336 8.88 12.82 9.02
N MET A 337 9.59 13.12 7.93
CA MET A 337 10.70 12.31 7.40
C MET A 337 11.99 13.12 7.39
N PHE A 338 13.11 12.56 7.87
CA PHE A 338 14.40 13.25 7.87
C PHE A 338 15.60 12.34 8.15
N TRP A 339 16.81 12.84 7.85
CA TRP A 339 18.06 12.29 8.37
C TRP A 339 18.53 13.09 9.60
N GLY A 340 18.68 12.43 10.74
CA GLY A 340 19.20 13.02 11.98
C GLY A 340 20.71 13.23 11.95
N LYS A 341 21.21 14.19 12.76
CA LYS A 341 22.65 14.47 12.89
C LYS A 341 23.46 13.36 13.56
N ASP A 342 22.78 12.44 14.23
CA ASP A 342 23.35 11.20 14.78
C ASP A 342 23.57 10.11 13.71
N GLY A 343 23.13 10.34 12.47
CA GLY A 343 23.31 9.44 11.33
C GLY A 343 22.16 8.44 11.12
N TYR A 344 21.08 8.52 11.91
CA TYR A 344 19.87 7.71 11.69
C TYR A 344 18.89 8.42 10.76
N ILE A 345 18.14 7.67 9.96
CA ILE A 345 16.94 8.14 9.26
C ILE A 345 15.76 8.01 10.24
N TYR A 346 14.82 8.95 10.20
CA TYR A 346 13.63 8.99 11.04
C TYR A 346 12.37 9.12 10.17
N THR A 347 11.31 8.39 10.53
CA THR A 347 9.97 8.61 9.96
C THR A 347 8.86 8.33 10.98
N ALA A 348 7.70 8.93 10.76
CA ALA A 348 6.44 8.46 11.35
C ALA A 348 5.83 7.40 10.40
N ALA A 349 5.41 6.25 10.94
CA ALA A 349 4.97 5.11 10.17
C ALA A 349 3.73 4.42 10.79
N ASN A 350 2.99 3.70 9.97
CA ASN A 350 1.81 2.92 10.33
C ASN A 350 1.98 1.46 9.88
N HIS A 351 1.37 0.53 10.60
CA HIS A 351 1.20 -0.84 10.10
C HIS A 351 0.27 -0.80 8.88
N VAL A 352 0.51 -1.63 7.86
CA VAL A 352 -0.22 -1.57 6.56
C VAL A 352 -1.75 -1.57 6.74
N ASN A 353 -2.28 -2.53 7.49
CA ASN A 353 -3.70 -2.66 7.84
C ASN A 353 -4.25 -1.54 8.77
N GLY A 354 -3.43 -0.58 9.17
CA GLY A 354 -3.77 0.62 9.96
C GLY A 354 -3.28 1.93 9.32
N TYR A 355 -2.91 1.91 8.04
CA TYR A 355 -2.48 3.07 7.26
C TYR A 355 -3.68 3.93 6.82
N TRP A 356 -4.73 3.28 6.32
CA TRP A 356 -6.02 3.89 5.99
C TRP A 356 -6.94 3.92 7.22
N GLY A 357 -7.55 5.05 7.53
CA GLY A 357 -8.57 5.23 8.57
C GLY A 357 -9.91 4.58 8.23
N GLU A 358 -10.86 4.57 9.18
CA GLU A 358 -12.15 3.88 9.00
C GLU A 358 -12.98 4.36 7.79
N GLU A 359 -12.80 5.63 7.40
CA GLU A 359 -13.45 6.33 6.27
C GLU A 359 -12.62 6.30 4.96
N GLY A 360 -11.46 5.62 4.93
CA GLY A 360 -10.56 5.58 3.77
C GLY A 360 -9.61 6.78 3.63
N SER A 361 -9.69 7.75 4.54
CA SER A 361 -8.67 8.80 4.71
C SER A 361 -7.35 8.24 5.23
N LEU A 362 -6.26 9.00 5.13
CA LEU A 362 -4.97 8.61 5.69
C LEU A 362 -4.98 8.75 7.22
N SER A 363 -4.49 7.74 7.93
CA SER A 363 -4.54 7.70 9.40
C SER A 363 -3.71 8.81 10.04
N GLU A 364 -4.35 9.65 10.87
CA GLU A 364 -3.69 10.74 11.60
C GLU A 364 -2.77 10.25 12.74
N ARG A 365 -2.90 8.98 13.14
CA ARG A 365 -2.09 8.38 14.20
C ARG A 365 -0.95 7.59 13.59
N SER A 366 0.29 7.89 13.97
CA SER A 366 1.47 7.13 13.57
C SER A 366 2.30 6.73 14.78
N GLN A 367 3.10 5.69 14.62
CA GLN A 367 4.23 5.37 15.51
C GLN A 367 5.51 5.95 14.91
N PHE A 368 6.55 6.13 15.71
CA PHE A 368 7.82 6.65 15.23
C PHE A 368 8.84 5.53 15.13
N ILE A 369 9.60 5.51 14.04
CA ILE A 369 10.68 4.56 13.81
C ILE A 369 11.96 5.32 13.44
N ARG A 370 13.11 4.70 13.72
CA ARG A 370 14.39 5.10 13.12
C ARG A 370 15.01 3.94 12.36
N ILE A 371 15.74 4.29 11.30
CA ILE A 371 16.43 3.36 10.42
C ILE A 371 17.91 3.67 10.46
N LYS A 372 18.71 2.66 10.78
CA LYS A 372 20.17 2.74 10.89
C LYS A 372 20.80 2.15 9.64
N LEU A 373 21.72 2.88 8.99
CA LEU A 373 22.63 2.25 8.04
C LEU A 373 23.59 1.31 8.79
N LEU A 374 23.56 0.03 8.44
CA LEU A 374 24.58 -0.93 8.82
C LEU A 374 25.79 -0.77 7.89
N LYS A 375 26.99 -1.04 8.39
CA LYS A 375 28.17 -1.15 7.52
C LYS A 375 28.02 -2.43 6.68
N PRO A 376 28.23 -2.37 5.35
CA PRO A 376 28.22 -3.54 4.48
C PRO A 376 29.44 -4.45 4.74
#